data_AF-A0A246RM38-F1
#
_entry.id   AF-A0A246RM38-F1
#
_cell.length_a   1.000
_cell.length_b   1.000
_cell.length_c   1.000
_cell.angle_alpha   90.00
_cell.angle_beta   90.00
_cell.angle_gamma   90.00
#
_symmetry.space_group_name_H-M   'P 1'
#
loop_
_entity.id
_entity.type
_entity.pdbx_description
1 polymer ?
#
loop_
_entity_poly.entity_id
_entity_poly.type
_entity_poly.pdbx_seq_one_letter_code
_entity_poly.pdbx_strand_id
1 'polypeptide(L)'
;MSRFVEIKTSVADILGIANRLRISGQSMRTAMDGKLGAITGLEAAPGTLPRDEFTEEFLKTYHKSVEVPGGGGQQMNEAVKATVPKLGEAMDKLGAYVADAMWSYTGTDDDNATDIDRAGGRH
;
A
#
# COMPACT_ATOMS: atom_id res chain seq x y z
N MET A 1 -7.29 33.83 -12.45
CA MET A 1 -7.20 32.83 -13.54
C MET A 1 -6.81 31.50 -12.93
N SER A 2 -7.80 30.64 -12.65
CA SER A 2 -7.58 29.28 -12.15
C SER A 2 -7.02 28.43 -13.30
N ARG A 3 -5.86 27.80 -13.10
CA ARG A 3 -5.32 26.83 -14.06
C ARG A 3 -6.08 25.52 -13.85
N PHE A 4 -7.07 25.25 -14.70
CA PHE A 4 -7.63 23.91 -14.82
C PHE A 4 -6.52 22.97 -15.32
N VAL A 5 -6.27 21.90 -14.57
CA VAL A 5 -5.40 20.81 -15.02
C VAL A 5 -6.19 20.03 -16.06
N GLU A 6 -5.82 20.19 -17.33
CA GLU A 6 -6.47 19.49 -18.44
C GLU A 6 -6.00 18.02 -18.43
N ILE A 7 -6.87 17.13 -17.95
CA ILE A 7 -6.58 15.69 -17.94
C ILE A 7 -6.73 15.17 -19.38
N LYS A 8 -5.60 14.85 -20.02
CA LYS A 8 -5.56 14.34 -21.42
C LYS A 8 -6.08 12.90 -21.60
N THR A 9 -6.43 12.23 -20.50
CA THR A 9 -6.93 10.85 -20.43
C THR A 9 -8.28 10.89 -19.71
N SER A 10 -9.23 10.01 -20.06
CA SER A 10 -10.55 10.06 -19.42
C SER A 10 -10.45 9.82 -17.90
N VAL A 11 -11.27 10.52 -17.11
CA VAL A 11 -11.37 10.31 -15.66
C VAL A 11 -11.67 8.83 -15.34
N ALA A 12 -12.49 8.18 -16.18
CA ALA A 12 -12.81 6.77 -16.06
C ALA A 12 -11.57 5.86 -16.16
N ASP A 13 -10.62 6.18 -17.04
CA ASP A 13 -9.37 5.41 -17.15
C ASP A 13 -8.48 5.59 -15.91
N ILE A 14 -8.40 6.80 -15.36
CA ILE A 14 -7.64 7.08 -14.15
C ILE A 14 -8.23 6.34 -12.94
N LEU A 15 -9.55 6.38 -12.78
CA LEU A 15 -10.27 5.59 -11.78
C LEU A 15 -10.06 4.09 -11.99
N GLY A 16 -10.04 3.63 -13.24
CA GLY A 16 -9.73 2.24 -13.59
C GLY A 16 -8.33 1.82 -13.14
N ILE A 17 -7.32 2.65 -13.36
CA ILE A 17 -5.94 2.41 -12.90
C ILE A 17 -5.87 2.43 -11.37
N ALA A 18 -6.48 3.41 -10.71
CA ALA A 18 -6.51 3.54 -9.27
C ALA A 18 -7.15 2.32 -8.59
N ASN A 19 -8.27 1.84 -9.13
CA ASN A 19 -8.94 0.62 -8.64
C ASN A 19 -8.08 -0.63 -8.83
N ARG A 20 -7.38 -0.76 -9.97
CA ARG A 20 -6.43 -1.87 -10.17
C ARG A 20 -5.28 -1.82 -9.16
N LEU A 21 -4.69 -0.64 -8.93
CA LEU A 21 -3.65 -0.45 -7.92
C LEU A 21 -4.14 -0.86 -6.53
N ARG A 22 -5.36 -0.47 -6.17
CA ARG A 22 -6.00 -0.84 -4.91
C ARG A 22 -6.18 -2.35 -4.77
N ILE A 23 -6.77 -2.99 -5.77
CA ILE A 23 -6.99 -4.45 -5.79
C ILE A 23 -5.66 -5.21 -5.72
N SER A 24 -4.66 -4.76 -6.47
CA SER A 24 -3.30 -5.34 -6.43
C SER A 24 -2.66 -5.18 -5.05
N GLY A 25 -2.78 -4.00 -4.42
CA GLY A 25 -2.30 -3.75 -3.07
C GLY A 25 -2.95 -4.67 -2.03
N GLN A 26 -4.27 -4.83 -2.09
CA GLN A 26 -5.04 -5.73 -1.20
C GLN A 26 -4.67 -7.19 -1.37
N SER A 27 -4.51 -7.63 -2.62
CA SER A 27 -4.09 -8.98 -2.96
C SER A 27 -2.67 -9.27 -2.46
N MET A 28 -1.75 -8.31 -2.66
CA MET A 28 -0.39 -8.41 -2.17
C MET A 28 -0.34 -8.46 -0.64
N ARG A 29 -1.07 -7.58 0.06
CA ARG A 29 -1.15 -7.59 1.52
C ARG A 29 -1.63 -8.94 2.04
N THR A 30 -2.74 -9.44 1.50
CA THR A 30 -3.33 -10.73 1.91
C THR A 30 -2.35 -11.90 1.67
N ALA A 31 -1.68 -11.93 0.52
CA ALA A 31 -0.69 -12.95 0.23
C ALA A 31 0.50 -12.89 1.20
N MET A 32 0.97 -11.68 1.51
CA MET A 32 2.06 -11.47 2.46
C MET A 32 1.66 -11.85 3.88
N ASP A 33 0.48 -11.47 4.36
CA ASP A 33 -0.04 -11.86 5.68
C ASP A 33 -0.11 -13.39 5.81
N GLY A 34 -0.58 -14.08 4.76
CA GLY A 34 -0.60 -15.54 4.73
C GLY A 34 0.80 -16.17 4.78
N LYS A 35 1.78 -15.59 4.08
CA LYS A 35 3.18 -16.06 4.13
C LYS A 35 3.83 -15.77 5.47
N LEU A 36 3.57 -14.62 6.08
CA LEU A 36 4.06 -14.28 7.41
C LEU A 36 3.50 -15.24 8.46
N GLY A 37 2.20 -15.54 8.41
CA GLY A 37 1.59 -16.56 9.28
C GLY A 37 2.23 -17.93 9.13
N ALA A 38 2.53 -18.35 7.89
CA ALA A 38 3.24 -19.61 7.63
C ALA A 38 4.67 -19.60 8.18
N ILE A 39 5.42 -18.50 7.98
CA ILE A 39 6.77 -18.34 8.52
C ILE A 39 6.75 -18.41 10.05
N THR A 40 5.86 -17.67 10.71
CA THR A 40 5.74 -17.71 12.18
C THR A 40 5.32 -19.09 12.69
N GLY A 41 4.46 -19.79 11.97
CA GLY A 41 4.10 -21.17 12.29
C GLY A 41 5.30 -22.12 12.18
N LEU A 42 6.14 -21.96 11.16
CA LEU A 42 7.38 -22.73 11.00
C LEU A 42 8.42 -22.36 12.07
N GLU A 43 8.62 -21.08 12.36
CA GLU A 43 9.54 -20.63 13.43
C GLU A 43 9.15 -21.21 14.81
N ALA A 44 7.86 -21.33 15.09
CA ALA A 44 7.34 -21.88 16.34
C ALA A 44 7.33 -23.42 16.38
N ALA A 45 7.48 -24.09 15.24
CA ALA A 45 7.42 -25.54 15.17
C ALA A 45 8.70 -26.17 15.79
N PRO A 46 8.54 -27.22 16.62
CA PRO A 46 9.68 -27.89 17.23
C PRO A 46 10.67 -28.40 16.18
N GLY A 47 11.95 -28.06 16.34
CA GLY A 47 13.02 -28.56 15.49
C GLY A 47 13.14 -27.87 14.12
N THR A 48 12.38 -26.81 13.84
CA THR A 48 12.56 -26.03 12.60
C THR A 48 13.76 -25.10 12.65
N LEU A 49 14.10 -24.59 13.84
CA LEU A 49 15.31 -23.80 14.10
C LEU A 49 16.12 -24.43 15.24
N PRO A 50 16.69 -25.64 15.04
CA PRO A 50 17.50 -26.29 16.06
C PRO A 50 18.77 -25.47 16.35
N ARG A 51 19.32 -25.59 17.55
CA ARG A 51 20.62 -25.00 17.90
C ARG A 51 21.72 -26.03 17.71
N ASP A 52 22.06 -26.29 16.46
CA ASP A 52 23.17 -27.16 16.07
C ASP A 52 24.22 -26.40 15.25
N GLU A 53 25.35 -27.05 14.97
CA GLU A 53 26.49 -26.45 14.28
C GLU A 53 26.17 -25.92 12.88
N PHE A 54 25.13 -26.44 12.22
CA PHE A 54 24.70 -26.03 10.89
C PHE A 54 23.77 -24.81 10.94
N THR A 55 22.96 -24.72 12.00
CA THR A 55 21.90 -23.70 12.12
C THR A 55 22.37 -22.49 12.94
N GLU A 56 23.41 -22.63 13.77
CA GLU A 56 23.93 -21.55 14.61
C GLU A 56 24.38 -20.31 13.83
N GLU A 57 25.12 -20.48 12.73
CA GLU A 57 25.55 -19.36 11.89
C GLU A 57 24.36 -18.63 11.26
N PHE A 58 23.35 -19.38 10.80
CA PHE A 58 22.10 -18.80 10.32
C PHE A 58 21.40 -18.01 11.43
N LEU A 59 21.27 -18.57 12.63
CA LEU A 59 20.58 -17.93 13.76
C LEU A 59 21.27 -16.63 14.22
N LYS A 60 22.60 -16.53 14.11
CA LYS A 60 23.34 -15.29 14.39
C LYS A 60 22.91 -14.15 13.49
N THR A 61 22.71 -14.42 12.19
CA THR A 61 22.21 -13.43 11.25
C THR A 61 20.70 -13.22 11.41
N TYR A 62 19.94 -14.30 11.54
CA TYR A 62 18.48 -14.30 11.59
C TYR A 62 17.94 -13.49 12.78
N HIS A 63 18.58 -13.61 13.95
CA HIS A 63 18.24 -12.86 15.16
C HIS A 63 19.16 -11.66 15.42
N LYS A 64 19.98 -11.25 14.44
CA LYS A 64 20.86 -10.10 14.58
C LYS A 64 20.03 -8.86 14.89
N SER A 65 20.44 -8.08 15.90
CA SER A 65 19.82 -6.78 16.16
C SER A 65 20.16 -5.81 15.02
N VAL A 66 19.14 -5.20 14.44
CA VAL A 66 19.22 -4.17 13.40
C VAL A 66 18.47 -2.92 13.86
N GLU A 67 18.97 -1.75 13.52
CA GLU A 67 18.24 -0.50 13.78
C GLU A 67 17.09 -0.35 12.79
N VAL A 68 15.89 -0.10 13.30
CA VAL A 68 14.72 0.20 12.49
C VAL A 68 14.34 1.68 12.61
N PRO A 69 13.89 2.33 11.52
CA PRO A 69 13.48 3.73 11.56
C PRO A 69 12.40 3.97 12.62
N GLY A 70 12.70 4.83 13.59
CA GLY A 70 11.75 5.27 14.63
C GLY A 70 11.46 4.26 15.75
N GLY A 71 12.17 3.12 15.82
CA GLY A 71 11.81 2.02 16.74
C GLY A 71 12.94 1.42 17.58
N GLY A 72 14.17 1.92 17.50
CA GLY A 72 15.32 1.33 18.19
C GLY A 72 15.81 0.04 17.55
N GLY A 73 16.52 -0.81 18.31
CA GLY A 73 17.05 -2.08 17.83
C GLY A 73 16.00 -3.20 17.83
N GLN A 74 15.84 -3.89 16.72
CA GLN A 74 14.90 -5.01 16.54
C GLN A 74 15.64 -6.21 15.93
N GLN A 75 15.21 -7.45 16.21
CA GLN A 75 15.79 -8.62 15.54
C GLN A 75 15.49 -8.59 14.05
N MET A 76 16.45 -9.01 13.23
CA MET A 76 16.38 -8.90 11.76
C MET A 76 15.17 -9.61 11.18
N ASN A 77 14.84 -10.83 11.62
CA ASN A 77 13.64 -11.54 11.20
C ASN A 77 12.35 -10.75 11.50
N GLU A 78 12.21 -10.20 12.70
CA GLU A 78 11.05 -9.39 13.09
C GLU A 78 10.97 -8.08 12.29
N ALA A 79 12.12 -7.44 12.04
CA ALA A 79 12.18 -6.22 11.24
C ALA A 79 11.75 -6.46 9.78
N VAL A 80 12.14 -7.59 9.20
CA VAL A 80 11.69 -8.00 7.87
C VAL A 80 10.19 -8.30 7.89
N LYS A 81 9.71 -9.11 8.84
CA LYS A 81 8.27 -9.41 8.97
C LYS A 81 7.42 -8.15 9.09
N ALA A 82 7.90 -7.13 9.80
CA ALA A 82 7.19 -5.85 9.97
C ALA A 82 7.21 -4.94 8.73
N THR A 83 8.16 -5.09 7.81
CA THR A 83 8.27 -4.24 6.60
C THR A 83 7.51 -4.79 5.41
N VAL A 84 7.42 -6.12 5.30
CA VAL A 84 6.77 -6.83 4.19
C VAL A 84 5.33 -6.36 3.89
N PRO A 85 4.42 -6.17 4.86
CA PRO A 85 3.04 -5.76 4.54
C PRO A 85 2.92 -4.29 4.10
N LYS A 86 3.91 -3.45 4.40
CA LYS A 86 3.87 -2.00 4.14
C LYS A 86 3.80 -1.65 2.65
N LEU A 87 4.34 -2.51 1.77
CA LEU A 87 4.26 -2.29 0.33
C LEU A 87 2.82 -2.44 -0.19
N GLY A 88 2.11 -3.48 0.25
CA GLY A 88 0.70 -3.68 -0.10
C GLY A 88 -0.18 -2.55 0.42
N GLU A 89 0.06 -2.09 1.65
CA GLU A 89 -0.63 -0.92 2.23
C GLU A 89 -0.37 0.37 1.46
N ALA A 90 0.86 0.62 1.01
CA ALA A 90 1.20 1.81 0.24
C ALA A 90 0.45 1.85 -1.10
N MET A 91 0.34 0.69 -1.78
CA MET A 91 -0.41 0.59 -3.04
C MET A 91 -1.93 0.77 -2.85
N ASP A 92 -2.49 0.21 -1.77
CA ASP A 92 -3.91 0.39 -1.40
C ASP A 92 -4.21 1.87 -1.11
N LYS A 93 -3.37 2.53 -0.30
CA LYS A 93 -3.50 3.96 0.03
C LYS A 93 -3.35 4.86 -1.21
N LEU A 94 -2.40 4.57 -2.08
CA LEU A 94 -2.22 5.32 -3.33
C LEU A 94 -3.45 5.20 -4.23
N GLY A 95 -3.97 3.98 -4.41
CA GLY A 95 -5.19 3.74 -5.18
C GLY A 95 -6.40 4.49 -4.60
N ALA A 96 -6.58 4.44 -3.27
CA ALA A 96 -7.65 5.16 -2.59
C ALA A 96 -7.53 6.69 -2.77
N TYR A 97 -6.34 7.25 -2.55
CA TYR A 97 -6.11 8.68 -2.71
C TYR A 97 -6.42 9.18 -4.14
N VAL A 98 -5.98 8.42 -5.16
CA VAL A 98 -6.25 8.79 -6.56
C VAL A 98 -7.75 8.69 -6.87
N ALA A 99 -8.44 7.67 -6.36
CA ALA A 99 -9.89 7.53 -6.53
C ALA A 99 -10.65 8.70 -5.89
N ASP A 100 -10.32 9.05 -4.65
CA ASP A 100 -10.93 10.16 -3.91
C ASP A 100 -10.67 11.52 -4.60
N ALA A 101 -9.44 11.73 -5.09
CA ALA A 101 -9.09 12.94 -5.83
C ALA A 101 -9.88 13.08 -7.15
N MET A 102 -10.12 11.99 -7.87
CA MET A 102 -10.91 12.00 -9.10
C MET A 102 -12.41 12.16 -8.84
N TRP A 103 -12.94 11.63 -7.74
CA TRP A 103 -14.30 11.91 -7.27
C TRP A 103 -14.51 13.36 -6.86
N SER A 104 -13.53 13.95 -6.18
CA SER A 104 -13.55 15.39 -5.88
C SER A 104 -13.50 16.24 -7.15
N TYR A 105 -12.66 15.87 -8.13
CA TYR A 105 -12.56 16.56 -9.41
C TYR A 105 -13.88 16.52 -10.19
N THR A 106 -14.49 15.33 -10.34
CA THR A 106 -15.77 15.18 -11.05
C THR A 106 -16.90 15.93 -10.35
N GLY A 107 -17.00 15.86 -9.02
CA GLY A 107 -17.98 16.66 -8.28
C GLY A 107 -17.78 18.17 -8.46
N THR A 108 -16.54 18.64 -8.43
CA THR A 108 -16.22 20.06 -8.64
C THR A 108 -16.48 20.50 -10.09
N ASP A 109 -16.26 19.62 -11.07
CA ASP A 109 -16.52 19.92 -12.49
C ASP A 109 -18.02 19.88 -12.81
N ASP A 110 -18.78 18.95 -12.23
CA ASP A 110 -20.24 18.90 -12.30
C ASP A 110 -20.88 20.13 -11.63
N ASP A 111 -20.39 20.54 -10.45
CA ASP A 111 -20.86 21.74 -9.77
C ASP A 111 -20.56 23.01 -10.58
N ASN A 112 -19.37 23.11 -11.18
CA ASN A 112 -19.00 24.23 -12.06
C ASN A 112 -19.79 24.23 -13.37
N ALA A 113 -20.05 23.08 -13.99
CA ALA A 113 -20.86 22.97 -15.20
C ALA A 113 -22.32 23.37 -14.90
N THR A 114 -22.85 22.95 -13.76
CA THR A 114 -24.21 23.30 -13.32
C THR A 114 -24.32 24.79 -13.02
N ASP A 115 -23.30 25.40 -12.41
CA ASP A 115 -23.28 26.85 -12.16
C ASP A 115 -23.02 27.67 -13.43
N ILE A 116 -22.26 27.17 -14.41
CA ILE A 116 -22.11 27.81 -15.72
C ILE A 116 -23.41 27.74 -16.53
N ASP A 117 -24.11 26.61 -16.54
CA ASP A 117 -25.44 26.50 -17.18
C ASP A 117 -26.47 27.39 -16.49
N ARG A 118 -26.42 27.51 -15.16
CA ARG A 118 -27.30 28.38 -14.39
C ARG A 118 -26.95 29.88 -14.53
N ALA A 119 -25.68 30.22 -14.75
CA ALA A 119 -25.22 31.59 -14.97
C ALA A 119 -25.29 32.05 -16.45
N GLY A 120 -25.20 31.13 -17.41
CA GLY A 120 -25.31 31.39 -18.85
C GLY A 120 -26.73 31.25 -19.42
N GLY A 121 -27.65 30.63 -18.67
CA GLY A 121 -29.04 30.41 -19.08
C GLY A 121 -29.99 31.58 -18.82
N ARG A 122 -29.63 32.81 -19.19
CA ARG A 122 -30.56 33.94 -19.44
C ARG A 122 -29.87 34.98 -20.34
N HIS A 123 -29.98 34.81 -21.66
CA HIS A 123 -30.52 35.79 -22.62
C HIS A 123 -30.43 35.24 -24.04
#